data_AF-A0A0P1BC35-F1
#
_entry.id   AF-A0A0P1BC35-F1
#
_cell.length_a   1.000
_cell.length_b   1.000
_cell.length_c   1.000
_cell.angle_alpha   90.00
_cell.angle_beta   90.00
_cell.angle_gamma   90.00
#
_symmetry.space_group_name_H-M   'P 1'
#
loop_
_entity.id
_entity.type
_entity.pdbx_description
1 polymer ?
#
loop_
_entity_poly.entity_id
_entity_poly.type
_entity_poly.pdbx_seq_one_letter_code
_entity_poly.pdbx_strand_id
1 'polypeptide(L)'
;MTPLDSLGASMRALSLGGAARTSMFSARATTSSPLRPTLSAAALLRRPEGPAQVRYKGQLAPRRTKYRKAHKGRVPVPIGGSIKGTTLNEGAYGLRLLEPARLSAKQIGSAQNALKRKAPVGRVIFEIGGPVDIRPELARDALALAAAKLPVKSEFIDKSSPPRLGSLLQTSIPAESASARGGAGLVTPDQPTPSGVDATSSGTSSTTIAT
;
A
#
# COMPACT_ATOMS: atom_id res chain seq x y z
N MET A 1 -8.53 10.35 62.01
CA MET A 1 -9.75 9.57 62.34
C MET A 1 -10.85 10.10 61.42
N THR A 2 -11.45 9.23 60.60
CA THR A 2 -12.57 9.55 59.69
C THR A 2 -13.84 9.87 60.50
N PRO A 3 -14.83 10.53 59.87
CA PRO A 3 -15.97 9.78 59.30
C PRO A 3 -16.32 10.28 57.87
N LEU A 4 -16.58 9.44 56.86
CA LEU A 4 -17.67 8.48 56.63
C LEU A 4 -19.09 9.09 56.64
N ASP A 5 -19.65 9.11 55.42
CA ASP A 5 -21.04 8.95 55.01
C ASP A 5 -22.13 9.92 55.50
N SER A 6 -22.71 10.66 54.53
CA SER A 6 -24.15 10.85 54.37
C SER A 6 -24.40 12.03 53.43
N LEU A 7 -24.94 11.77 52.23
CA LEU A 7 -26.04 12.58 51.69
C LEU A 7 -26.65 11.82 50.50
N GLY A 8 -27.84 11.27 50.75
CA GLY A 8 -28.66 10.63 49.74
C GLY A 8 -29.13 11.63 48.70
N ALA A 9 -28.79 11.38 47.44
CA ALA A 9 -29.43 12.01 46.29
C ALA A 9 -30.53 11.08 45.78
N SER A 10 -31.71 11.25 46.38
CA SER A 10 -32.99 10.93 45.76
C SER A 10 -33.18 11.82 44.55
N MET A 11 -33.47 11.26 43.37
CA MET A 11 -34.53 11.74 42.46
C MET A 11 -34.49 11.06 41.07
N ARG A 12 -35.70 10.68 40.63
CA ARG A 12 -36.18 10.57 39.24
C ARG A 12 -35.70 9.39 38.37
N ALA A 13 -36.58 8.40 38.25
CA ALA A 13 -37.03 7.96 36.93
C ALA A 13 -38.51 7.57 36.98
N LEU A 14 -39.32 8.29 36.21
CA LEU A 14 -40.76 8.13 36.09
C LEU A 14 -41.07 6.85 35.30
N SER A 15 -41.83 5.97 35.93
CA SER A 15 -42.58 4.89 35.30
C SER A 15 -43.81 5.50 34.61
N LEU A 16 -43.91 5.37 33.30
CA LEU A 16 -45.19 5.40 32.60
C LEU A 16 -45.48 4.00 32.08
N GLY A 17 -46.43 3.35 32.75
CA GLY A 17 -47.11 2.16 32.24
C GLY A 17 -48.31 2.52 31.35
N GLY A 18 -48.71 1.52 30.58
CA GLY A 18 -50.12 1.29 30.23
C GLY A 18 -50.55 1.73 28.83
N ALA A 19 -50.87 0.76 27.97
CA ALA A 19 -52.27 0.51 27.59
C ALA A 19 -52.36 -0.69 26.64
N ALA A 20 -52.81 -1.82 27.19
CA ALA A 20 -53.44 -2.87 26.43
C ALA A 20 -54.76 -2.33 25.84
N ARG A 21 -54.99 -2.55 24.54
CA ARG A 21 -56.30 -2.44 23.93
C ARG A 21 -56.63 -3.75 23.24
N THR A 22 -57.43 -4.54 23.94
CA THR A 22 -58.29 -5.57 23.40
C THR A 22 -59.44 -4.90 22.64
N SER A 23 -59.71 -5.34 21.41
CA SER A 23 -61.08 -5.31 20.89
C SER A 23 -61.32 -6.56 20.07
N MET A 24 -62.25 -7.34 20.59
CA MET A 24 -62.76 -8.61 20.12
C MET A 24 -63.97 -8.38 19.20
N PHE A 25 -64.08 -9.23 18.14
CA PHE A 25 -65.32 -9.64 17.43
C PHE A 25 -66.05 -8.57 16.58
N SER A 26 -66.75 -8.81 15.46
CA SER A 26 -67.29 -9.96 14.69
C SER A 26 -67.68 -9.36 13.31
N ALA A 27 -67.60 -9.98 12.13
CA ALA A 27 -68.52 -11.00 11.65
C ALA A 27 -68.12 -11.55 10.25
N ARG A 28 -68.44 -12.83 10.06
CA ARG A 28 -68.47 -13.65 8.83
C ARG A 28 -69.64 -13.15 7.94
N ALA A 29 -69.65 -13.13 6.60
CA ALA A 29 -69.51 -14.27 5.71
C ALA A 29 -69.40 -13.86 4.20
N THR A 30 -68.67 -14.69 3.45
CA THR A 30 -68.88 -15.12 2.05
C THR A 30 -69.05 -14.11 0.92
N THR A 31 -68.00 -13.95 0.11
CA THR A 31 -68.04 -14.15 -1.36
C THR A 31 -66.61 -14.42 -1.88
N SER A 32 -66.45 -15.60 -2.50
CA SER A 32 -65.40 -16.02 -3.45
C SER A 32 -63.98 -15.43 -3.31
N SER A 33 -63.04 -16.29 -2.94
CA SER A 33 -61.60 -16.07 -3.09
C SER A 33 -61.22 -15.75 -4.55
N PRO A 34 -60.54 -14.62 -4.85
CA PRO A 34 -59.78 -14.50 -6.07
C PRO A 34 -58.42 -15.17 -5.82
N LEU A 35 -58.34 -16.42 -6.25
CA LEU A 35 -57.19 -17.08 -6.86
C LEU A 35 -55.83 -16.41 -6.58
N ARG A 36 -55.05 -17.02 -5.69
CA ARG A 36 -53.58 -16.90 -5.72
C ARG A 36 -53.14 -17.01 -7.17
N PRO A 37 -52.23 -16.15 -7.69
CA PRO A 37 -51.62 -16.42 -8.98
C PRO A 37 -50.96 -17.79 -8.85
N THR A 38 -51.52 -18.79 -9.52
CA THR A 38 -50.89 -20.08 -9.68
C THR A 38 -49.60 -19.77 -10.43
N LEU A 39 -48.48 -19.74 -9.72
CA LEU A 39 -47.17 -19.87 -10.35
C LEU A 39 -47.34 -21.09 -11.25
N SER A 40 -47.39 -20.87 -12.56
CA SER A 40 -47.47 -21.94 -13.54
C SER A 40 -46.44 -22.98 -13.14
N ALA A 41 -46.77 -24.27 -13.21
CA ALA A 41 -45.79 -25.33 -12.97
C ALA A 41 -44.50 -25.12 -13.81
N ALA A 42 -44.59 -24.39 -14.93
CA ALA A 42 -43.47 -23.96 -15.75
C ALA A 42 -42.52 -22.94 -15.07
N ALA A 43 -42.99 -22.14 -14.12
CA ALA A 43 -42.16 -21.20 -13.35
C ALA A 43 -41.32 -21.92 -12.28
N LEU A 44 -41.83 -23.02 -11.71
CA LEU A 44 -41.08 -23.89 -10.80
C LEU A 44 -40.10 -24.81 -11.54
N LEU A 45 -40.38 -25.12 -12.81
CA LEU A 45 -39.49 -25.87 -13.71
C LEU A 45 -38.47 -24.98 -14.44
N ARG A 46 -38.49 -23.67 -14.25
CA ARG A 46 -37.38 -22.81 -14.69
C ARG A 46 -36.23 -22.95 -13.70
N ARG A 47 -35.59 -24.11 -13.75
CA ARG A 47 -34.23 -24.31 -13.24
C ARG A 47 -33.40 -23.15 -13.79
N PRO A 48 -32.66 -22.40 -12.96
CA PRO A 48 -31.70 -21.45 -13.48
C PRO A 48 -30.66 -22.26 -14.27
N GLU A 49 -30.90 -22.43 -15.57
CA GLU A 49 -29.98 -23.05 -16.51
C GLU A 49 -28.89 -22.05 -16.79
N GLY A 50 -27.92 -22.06 -15.88
CA GLY A 50 -26.68 -21.36 -15.99
C GLY A 50 -25.88 -21.66 -14.73
N PRO A 51 -24.64 -22.16 -14.82
CA PRO A 51 -23.78 -22.10 -13.66
C PRO A 51 -23.79 -20.64 -13.20
N ALA A 52 -24.11 -20.37 -11.93
CA ALA A 52 -23.89 -19.04 -11.35
C ALA A 52 -22.44 -18.68 -11.69
N GLN A 53 -22.27 -17.82 -12.67
CA GLN A 53 -20.97 -17.63 -13.30
C GLN A 53 -20.11 -16.96 -12.24
N VAL A 54 -19.28 -17.76 -11.57
CA VAL A 54 -18.28 -17.24 -10.64
C VAL A 54 -17.36 -16.42 -11.51
N ARG A 55 -17.61 -15.10 -11.58
CA ARG A 55 -16.74 -14.16 -12.28
C ARG A 55 -15.41 -14.20 -11.54
N TYR A 56 -14.46 -14.97 -12.06
CA TYR A 56 -13.11 -15.07 -11.51
C TYR A 56 -12.42 -13.72 -11.71
N LYS A 57 -12.57 -12.84 -10.71
CA LYS A 57 -12.25 -11.40 -10.78
C LYS A 57 -10.89 -11.15 -10.10
N GLY A 58 -9.80 -11.35 -10.84
CA GLY A 58 -8.50 -10.73 -10.55
C GLY A 58 -7.50 -11.54 -9.69
N GLN A 59 -6.53 -10.81 -9.12
CA GLN A 59 -5.28 -11.31 -8.51
C GLN A 59 -5.47 -12.29 -7.34
N LEU A 60 -6.64 -12.30 -6.68
CA LEU A 60 -6.88 -13.07 -5.46
C LEU A 60 -7.51 -14.45 -5.70
N ALA A 61 -8.00 -14.71 -6.91
CA ALA A 61 -8.68 -15.96 -7.27
C ALA A 61 -8.16 -16.47 -8.63
N PRO A 62 -7.07 -17.27 -8.65
CA PRO A 62 -6.49 -17.76 -9.89
C PRO A 62 -7.47 -18.70 -10.62
N ARG A 63 -7.63 -18.47 -11.92
CA ARG A 63 -8.66 -19.14 -12.75
C ARG A 63 -8.35 -20.61 -13.06
N ARG A 64 -7.07 -20.97 -13.17
CA ARG A 64 -6.65 -22.33 -13.54
C ARG A 64 -5.51 -22.79 -12.65
N THR A 65 -5.75 -23.83 -11.86
CA THR A 65 -4.74 -24.52 -11.06
C THR A 65 -4.53 -25.91 -11.65
N LYS A 66 -3.26 -26.31 -11.90
CA LYS A 66 -2.94 -27.65 -12.43
C LYS A 66 -3.47 -28.78 -11.53
N TYR A 67 -3.42 -28.58 -10.22
CA TYR A 67 -3.95 -29.50 -9.22
C TYR A 67 -4.99 -28.80 -8.35
N ARG A 68 -6.09 -29.51 -8.01
CA ARG A 68 -7.17 -28.96 -7.16
C ARG A 68 -6.78 -28.86 -5.68
N LYS A 69 -5.90 -29.75 -5.21
CA LYS A 69 -5.37 -29.77 -3.85
C LYS A 69 -3.85 -29.65 -3.91
N ALA A 70 -3.30 -28.72 -3.13
CA ALA A 70 -1.86 -28.49 -3.05
C ALA A 70 -1.35 -28.92 -1.67
N HIS A 71 -0.16 -29.48 -1.61
CA HIS A 71 0.52 -29.72 -0.34
C HIS A 71 0.82 -28.38 0.34
N LYS A 72 0.85 -28.37 1.68
CA LYS A 72 1.03 -27.13 2.45
C LYS A 72 2.35 -26.43 2.09
N GLY A 73 3.46 -27.13 1.86
CA GLY A 73 4.78 -26.53 1.60
C GLY A 73 5.33 -25.72 2.78
N ARG A 74 6.35 -24.88 2.55
CA ARG A 74 6.93 -23.93 3.53
C ARG A 74 7.02 -22.53 2.93
N VAL A 75 7.20 -21.50 3.77
CA VAL A 75 7.47 -20.14 3.28
C VAL A 75 8.95 -20.08 2.92
N PRO A 76 9.33 -19.65 1.69
CA PRO A 76 10.72 -19.60 1.30
C PRO A 76 11.47 -18.53 2.10
N VAL A 77 12.60 -18.89 2.71
CA VAL A 77 13.52 -17.95 3.36
C VAL A 77 14.64 -17.65 2.36
N PRO A 78 14.90 -16.38 2.01
CA PRO A 78 15.90 -16.02 1.02
C PRO A 78 17.32 -16.08 1.63
N ILE A 79 17.88 -17.29 1.75
CA ILE A 79 19.24 -17.51 2.31
C ILE A 79 20.33 -16.90 1.40
N GLY A 80 20.13 -16.95 0.07
CA GLY A 80 21.06 -16.39 -0.92
C GLY A 80 20.94 -14.88 -1.16
N GLY A 81 20.39 -14.11 -0.22
CA GLY A 81 20.30 -12.66 -0.35
C GLY A 81 19.39 -12.17 -1.48
N SER A 82 18.24 -12.82 -1.70
CA SER A 82 17.31 -12.39 -2.76
C SER A 82 16.65 -11.05 -2.43
N ILE A 83 16.90 -10.04 -3.28
CA ILE A 83 16.26 -8.71 -3.23
C ILE A 83 14.95 -8.62 -4.04
N LYS A 84 14.47 -9.75 -4.56
CA LYS A 84 13.28 -9.76 -5.42
C LYS A 84 12.05 -9.39 -4.59
N GLY A 85 11.34 -8.36 -5.03
CA GLY A 85 10.13 -7.89 -4.36
C GLY A 85 10.39 -7.24 -3.00
N THR A 86 11.54 -6.59 -2.82
CA THR A 86 11.81 -5.74 -1.64
C THR A 86 11.90 -4.25 -1.97
N THR A 87 11.89 -3.90 -3.26
CA THR A 87 11.91 -2.54 -3.83
C THR A 87 10.54 -2.15 -4.39
N LEU A 88 10.29 -0.84 -4.53
CA LEU A 88 9.12 -0.31 -5.24
C LEU A 88 9.34 -0.33 -6.76
N ASN A 89 8.33 -0.72 -7.54
CA ASN A 89 8.43 -0.75 -9.00
C ASN A 89 7.56 0.32 -9.69
N GLU A 90 6.34 0.51 -9.21
CA GLU A 90 5.30 1.32 -9.86
C GLU A 90 4.99 2.59 -9.05
N GLY A 91 4.81 2.46 -7.74
CA GLY A 91 4.36 3.53 -6.84
C GLY A 91 5.47 4.41 -6.27
N ALA A 92 5.08 5.57 -5.72
CA ALA A 92 5.96 6.47 -4.97
C ALA A 92 6.21 5.97 -3.54
N TYR A 93 5.19 5.36 -2.96
CA TYR A 93 5.14 4.87 -1.60
C TYR A 93 4.69 3.41 -1.58
N GLY A 94 5.00 2.65 -0.53
CA GLY A 94 4.50 1.28 -0.42
C GLY A 94 4.58 0.68 0.97
N LEU A 95 4.01 -0.53 1.08
CA LEU A 95 4.00 -1.34 2.28
C LEU A 95 4.77 -2.65 2.04
N ARG A 96 5.78 -2.91 2.88
CA ARG A 96 6.57 -4.16 2.89
C ARG A 96 6.39 -4.90 4.20
N LEU A 97 6.52 -6.23 4.16
CA LEU A 97 6.54 -7.06 5.37
C LEU A 97 7.95 -7.17 5.94
N LEU A 98 8.03 -7.12 7.27
CA LEU A 98 9.28 -7.39 7.99
C LEU A 98 9.47 -8.88 8.25
N GLU A 99 8.38 -9.63 8.38
CA GLU A 99 8.38 -11.03 8.76
C GLU A 99 7.80 -11.91 7.63
N PRO A 100 8.37 -13.09 7.37
CA PRO A 100 7.86 -14.01 6.36
C PRO A 100 6.55 -14.66 6.84
N ALA A 101 5.44 -14.44 6.12
CA ALA A 101 4.14 -14.99 6.48
C ALA A 101 3.30 -15.42 5.27
N ARG A 102 2.32 -16.29 5.53
CA ARG A 102 1.29 -16.67 4.56
C ARG A 102 0.09 -15.77 4.71
N LEU A 103 -0.18 -14.97 3.70
CA LEU A 103 -1.34 -14.09 3.67
C LEU A 103 -2.51 -14.77 2.97
N SER A 104 -3.66 -14.81 3.64
CA SER A 104 -4.91 -15.28 3.07
C SER A 104 -5.49 -14.25 2.10
N ALA A 105 -6.20 -14.71 1.06
CA ALA A 105 -6.89 -13.83 0.11
C ALA A 105 -7.84 -12.84 0.81
N LYS A 106 -8.46 -13.24 1.92
CA LYS A 106 -9.34 -12.36 2.72
C LYS A 106 -8.58 -11.20 3.37
N GLN A 107 -7.38 -11.46 3.88
CA GLN A 107 -6.54 -10.45 4.54
C GLN A 107 -6.04 -9.43 3.51
N ILE A 108 -5.53 -9.91 2.37
CA ILE A 108 -5.09 -9.05 1.26
C ILE A 108 -6.28 -8.25 0.71
N GLY A 109 -7.45 -8.88 0.55
CA GLY A 109 -8.67 -8.21 0.10
C GLY A 109 -9.16 -7.12 1.07
N SER A 110 -9.09 -7.37 2.37
CA SER A 110 -9.43 -6.38 3.41
C SER A 110 -8.49 -5.17 3.36
N ALA A 111 -7.18 -5.41 3.27
CA ALA A 111 -6.18 -4.36 3.14
C ALA A 111 -6.35 -3.55 1.84
N GLN A 112 -6.62 -4.21 0.70
CA GLN A 112 -6.93 -3.54 -0.57
C GLN A 112 -8.15 -2.64 -0.46
N ASN A 113 -9.23 -3.12 0.17
CA ASN A 113 -10.44 -2.34 0.31
C ASN A 113 -10.25 -1.13 1.24
N ALA A 114 -9.39 -1.23 2.24
CA ALA A 114 -9.00 -0.08 3.06
C ALA A 114 -8.21 0.95 2.24
N LEU A 115 -7.23 0.51 1.45
CA LEU A 115 -6.44 1.41 0.61
C LEU A 115 -7.25 2.07 -0.50
N LYS A 116 -8.09 1.31 -1.22
CA LYS A 116 -8.88 1.81 -2.37
C LYS A 116 -9.80 2.98 -2.02
N ARG A 117 -10.19 3.11 -0.75
CA ARG A 117 -10.97 4.27 -0.26
C ARG A 117 -10.16 5.56 -0.24
N LYS A 118 -8.82 5.46 -0.16
CA LYS A 118 -7.90 6.59 -0.03
C LYS A 118 -6.99 6.78 -1.25
N ALA A 119 -6.57 5.71 -1.93
CA ALA A 119 -5.62 5.77 -3.04
C ALA A 119 -5.69 4.56 -4.00
N PRO A 120 -5.27 4.71 -5.27
CA PRO A 120 -5.06 3.61 -6.20
C PRO A 120 -3.82 2.77 -5.81
N VAL A 121 -3.82 1.48 -6.16
CA VAL A 121 -2.83 0.51 -5.63
C VAL A 121 -2.11 -0.32 -6.70
N GLY A 122 -0.79 -0.47 -6.56
CA GLY A 122 0.14 -1.34 -7.29
C GLY A 122 0.77 -2.43 -6.40
N ARG A 123 1.92 -3.03 -6.79
CA ARG A 123 2.38 -4.34 -6.25
C ARG A 123 3.85 -4.39 -5.81
N VAL A 124 4.09 -4.66 -4.51
CA VAL A 124 5.18 -5.46 -3.87
C VAL A 124 4.82 -5.79 -2.39
N ILE A 125 3.76 -5.16 -1.85
CA ILE A 125 2.55 -5.85 -1.35
C ILE A 125 1.34 -4.94 -1.53
N PHE A 126 1.50 -3.65 -1.25
CA PHE A 126 0.71 -2.55 -1.81
C PHE A 126 1.64 -1.40 -2.12
N GLU A 127 1.62 -0.90 -3.35
CA GLU A 127 2.28 0.34 -3.71
C GLU A 127 1.22 1.42 -3.92
N ILE A 128 1.47 2.62 -3.45
CA ILE A 128 0.64 3.79 -3.67
C ILE A 128 1.43 4.74 -4.56
N GLY A 129 0.86 5.05 -5.71
CA GLY A 129 1.45 5.94 -6.70
C GLY A 129 0.86 5.65 -8.07
N GLY A 130 0.92 6.65 -8.93
CA GLY A 130 0.31 6.62 -10.25
C GLY A 130 0.40 8.01 -10.88
N PRO A 131 -0.45 8.34 -11.87
CA PRO A 131 -0.43 9.65 -12.53
C PRO A 131 -0.86 10.81 -11.62
N VAL A 132 -1.40 10.52 -10.43
CA VAL A 132 -1.80 11.51 -9.43
C VAL A 132 -0.79 11.49 -8.30
N ASP A 133 -0.17 12.63 -8.05
CA ASP A 133 0.75 12.82 -6.92
C ASP A 133 -0.03 12.87 -5.60
N ILE A 134 0.38 12.02 -4.66
CA ILE A 134 -0.27 11.87 -3.36
C ILE A 134 0.62 12.51 -2.31
N ARG A 135 0.03 13.36 -1.45
CA ARG A 135 0.76 13.95 -0.33
C ARG A 135 1.28 12.84 0.61
N PRO A 136 2.51 12.95 1.13
CA PRO A 136 3.13 11.89 1.92
C PRO A 136 2.33 11.51 3.18
N GLU A 137 1.67 12.49 3.80
CA GLU A 137 0.80 12.27 4.97
C GLU A 137 -0.37 11.34 4.66
N LEU A 138 -1.06 11.57 3.53
CA LEU A 138 -2.18 10.73 3.10
C LEU A 138 -1.74 9.31 2.78
N ALA A 139 -0.56 9.16 2.17
CA ALA A 139 0.02 7.85 1.88
C ALA A 139 0.33 7.08 3.17
N ARG A 140 0.97 7.74 4.14
CA ARG A 140 1.28 7.15 5.47
C ARG A 140 0.00 6.69 6.18
N ASP A 141 -1.01 7.54 6.24
CA ASP A 141 -2.29 7.19 6.87
C ASP A 141 -3.02 6.06 6.15
N ALA A 142 -3.00 6.04 4.83
CA ALA A 142 -3.61 4.97 4.05
C ALA A 142 -2.91 3.62 4.28
N LEU A 143 -1.58 3.62 4.23
CA LEU A 143 -0.77 2.42 4.42
C LEU A 143 -0.84 1.91 5.86
N ALA A 144 -0.91 2.80 6.85
CA ALA A 144 -1.11 2.44 8.25
C ALA A 144 -2.45 1.71 8.46
N LEU A 145 -3.55 2.19 7.84
CA LEU A 145 -4.85 1.53 7.93
C LEU A 145 -4.85 0.13 7.31
N ALA A 146 -4.11 -0.08 6.23
CA ALA A 146 -3.97 -1.41 5.63
C ALA A 146 -3.02 -2.33 6.40
N ALA A 147 -1.93 -1.79 6.94
CA ALA A 147 -1.01 -2.51 7.82
C ALA A 147 -1.78 -3.13 9.00
N ALA A 148 -2.69 -2.38 9.61
CA ALA A 148 -3.54 -2.86 10.70
C ALA A 148 -4.49 -4.02 10.30
N LYS A 149 -4.65 -4.33 9.01
CA LYS A 149 -5.44 -5.48 8.50
C LYS A 149 -4.59 -6.71 8.23
N LEU A 150 -3.27 -6.58 8.23
CA LEU A 150 -2.35 -7.67 7.99
C LEU A 150 -1.92 -8.30 9.33
N PRO A 151 -1.73 -9.63 9.39
CA PRO A 151 -1.31 -10.32 10.61
C PRO A 151 0.20 -10.21 10.89
N VAL A 152 0.93 -9.42 10.11
CA VAL A 152 2.40 -9.33 10.15
C VAL A 152 2.83 -7.88 10.26
N LYS A 153 3.95 -7.66 10.94
CA LYS A 153 4.56 -6.34 11.02
C LYS A 153 4.99 -5.89 9.64
N SER A 154 4.62 -4.65 9.31
CA SER A 154 4.88 -4.05 8.02
C SER A 154 5.51 -2.68 8.19
N GLU A 155 6.31 -2.30 7.21
CA GLU A 155 7.08 -1.08 7.14
C GLU A 155 6.62 -0.24 5.94
N PHE A 156 6.59 1.08 6.15
CA PHE A 156 6.37 2.05 5.10
C PHE A 156 7.67 2.28 4.29
N ILE A 157 7.54 2.31 2.96
CA ILE A 157 8.66 2.39 2.02
C ILE A 157 8.47 3.58 1.09
N ASP A 158 9.57 4.31 0.87
CA ASP A 158 9.71 5.32 -0.17
C ASP A 158 10.62 4.79 -1.30
N LYS A 159 10.58 5.42 -2.48
CA LYS A 159 11.48 5.11 -3.60
C LYS A 159 12.97 5.21 -3.25
N SER A 160 13.33 6.07 -2.30
CA SER A 160 14.71 6.24 -1.83
C SER A 160 15.15 5.17 -0.83
N SER A 161 14.22 4.39 -0.28
CA SER A 161 14.54 3.44 0.77
C SER A 161 15.24 2.20 0.19
N PRO A 162 16.30 1.70 0.85
CA PRO A 162 17.09 0.61 0.31
C PRO A 162 16.34 -0.73 0.33
N PRO A 163 16.72 -1.67 -0.57
CA PRO A 163 16.22 -3.03 -0.52
C PRO A 163 16.59 -3.71 0.80
N ARG A 164 15.73 -4.63 1.25
CA ARG A 164 16.03 -5.52 2.38
C ARG A 164 16.62 -6.84 1.88
N LEU A 165 17.59 -7.33 2.64
CA LEU A 165 18.15 -8.68 2.58
C LEU A 165 17.66 -9.46 3.80
N GLY A 166 16.52 -10.13 3.66
CA GLY A 166 15.86 -10.77 4.79
C GLY A 166 15.44 -9.73 5.83
N SER A 167 16.00 -9.80 7.03
CA SER A 167 15.77 -8.82 8.11
C SER A 167 16.67 -7.59 8.01
N LEU A 168 17.79 -7.66 7.29
CA LEU A 168 18.78 -6.59 7.20
C LEU A 168 18.40 -5.57 6.13
N LEU A 169 18.62 -4.30 6.41
CA LEU A 169 18.58 -3.23 5.40
C LEU A 169 19.94 -3.22 4.69
N GLN A 170 19.93 -3.18 3.36
CA GLN A 170 21.17 -3.02 2.61
C GLN A 170 21.57 -1.54 2.62
N THR A 171 22.24 -1.10 3.68
CA THR A 171 23.04 0.13 3.68
C THR A 171 24.34 -0.13 2.93
N SER A 172 24.25 -0.50 1.65
CA SER A 172 25.43 -0.44 0.79
C SER A 172 25.75 1.03 0.55
N ILE A 173 27.01 1.38 0.81
CA ILE A 173 27.75 2.61 0.50
C ILE A 173 27.09 3.46 -0.60
N PRO A 174 26.94 4.79 -0.42
CA PRO A 174 26.23 5.65 -1.37
C PRO A 174 26.70 5.42 -2.80
N ALA A 175 25.74 5.28 -3.72
CA ALA A 175 25.98 5.10 -5.15
C ALA A 175 26.70 6.30 -5.83
N GLU A 176 27.08 7.34 -5.08
CA GLU A 176 27.90 8.46 -5.57
C GLU A 176 29.31 8.04 -6.00
N SER A 177 29.90 6.99 -5.43
CA SER A 177 31.26 6.57 -5.78
C SER A 177 31.38 5.69 -7.06
N ALA A 178 30.28 5.41 -7.76
CA ALA A 178 30.28 4.56 -8.96
C ALA A 178 30.14 5.34 -10.29
N SER A 179 29.60 6.56 -10.29
CA SER A 179 29.48 7.36 -11.54
C SER A 179 30.75 8.14 -11.90
N ALA A 180 31.73 8.28 -10.99
CA ALA A 180 33.00 8.99 -11.23
C ALA A 180 34.06 8.17 -12.01
N ARG A 181 33.68 7.03 -12.61
CA ARG A 181 34.58 6.22 -13.48
C ARG A 181 34.03 6.01 -14.88
N GLY A 182 33.28 6.99 -15.39
CA GLY A 182 32.80 7.06 -16.76
C GLY A 182 33.19 8.39 -17.41
N GLY A 183 34.49 8.55 -17.69
CA GLY A 183 35.05 9.76 -18.28
C GLY A 183 36.38 9.46 -18.96
N ALA A 184 36.39 8.50 -19.89
CA ALA A 184 37.42 8.46 -20.93
C ALA A 184 37.17 9.64 -21.87
N GLY A 185 37.66 10.80 -21.43
CA GLY A 185 37.64 12.06 -22.15
C GLY A 185 38.86 12.83 -21.68
N LEU A 186 40.03 12.42 -22.16
CA LEU A 186 41.24 13.21 -22.10
C LEU A 186 41.04 14.43 -23.02
N VAL A 187 40.27 15.41 -22.55
CA VAL A 187 40.36 16.78 -23.05
C VAL A 187 41.43 17.42 -22.18
N THR A 188 42.68 17.39 -22.67
CA THR A 188 43.76 18.21 -22.14
C THR A 188 43.28 19.66 -22.15
N PRO A 189 43.16 20.36 -21.01
CA PRO A 189 43.08 21.80 -21.03
C PRO A 189 44.44 22.31 -21.49
N ASP A 190 44.46 22.90 -22.67
CA ASP A 190 45.56 23.70 -23.21
C ASP A 190 45.96 24.74 -22.14
N GLN A 191 47.07 24.49 -21.47
CA GLN A 191 47.67 25.46 -20.56
C GLN A 191 48.53 26.39 -21.43
N PRO A 192 48.33 27.72 -21.38
CA PRO A 192 49.27 28.61 -22.03
C PRO A 192 50.64 28.45 -21.36
N THR A 193 51.61 28.04 -22.17
CA THR A 193 53.02 27.96 -21.79
C THR A 193 53.49 29.33 -21.29
N PRO A 194 54.04 29.45 -20.07
CA PRO A 194 54.75 30.65 -19.69
C PRO A 194 56.05 30.69 -20.49
N SER A 195 56.14 31.73 -21.32
CA SER A 195 57.30 32.19 -22.09
C SER A 195 58.62 32.03 -21.33
N GLY A 196 59.38 31.01 -21.71
CA GLY A 196 60.81 30.89 -21.42
C GLY A 196 61.59 31.49 -22.59
N VAL A 197 62.21 32.64 -22.30
CA VAL A 197 63.57 33.03 -22.70
C VAL A 197 64.15 32.37 -23.97
N ASP A 198 64.27 33.16 -25.04
CA ASP A 198 65.52 33.31 -25.81
C ASP A 198 65.33 34.37 -26.91
N ALA A 199 65.96 35.52 -26.75
CA ALA A 199 66.28 36.42 -27.85
C ALA A 199 67.60 37.13 -27.57
N THR A 200 68.61 36.66 -28.28
CA THR A 200 69.96 37.18 -28.35
C THR A 200 69.99 38.56 -29.03
N SER A 201 70.88 39.41 -28.53
CA SER A 201 71.68 40.43 -29.27
C SER A 201 71.14 41.83 -29.62
N SER A 202 72.08 42.78 -29.48
CA SER A 202 72.17 44.19 -29.94
C SER A 202 71.33 45.21 -29.16
N GLY A 203 71.94 46.16 -28.42
CA GLY A 203 72.68 47.34 -28.94
C GLY A 203 71.65 48.46 -29.13
N THR A 204 71.66 49.62 -28.48
CA THR A 204 72.68 50.68 -28.40
C THR A 204 72.05 51.86 -27.62
N SER A 205 72.89 52.67 -26.93
CA SER A 205 72.67 54.11 -26.63
C SER A 205 71.50 54.45 -25.68
N SER A 206 71.54 55.39 -24.74
CA SER A 206 72.43 56.51 -24.46
C SER A 206 71.92 57.17 -23.16
N THR A 207 72.86 57.60 -22.31
CA THR A 207 72.87 58.94 -21.68
C THR A 207 71.68 59.38 -20.79
N THR A 208 71.93 59.62 -19.49
CA THR A 208 71.91 60.97 -18.85
C THR A 208 71.78 60.86 -17.33
N ILE A 209 72.78 61.44 -16.67
CA ILE A 209 73.00 61.69 -15.24
C ILE A 209 72.13 62.86 -14.78
N ALA A 210 71.72 62.88 -13.51
CA ALA A 210 71.43 64.06 -12.64
C ALA A 210 70.31 63.70 -11.65
N THR A 211 70.33 64.02 -10.35
CA THR A 211 71.23 64.73 -9.43
C THR A 211 70.87 64.23 -8.04
#